data_AF-A0A951Q3I2-F1
#
_entry.id   AF-A0A951Q3I2-F1
#
_cell.length_a   1.000
_cell.length_b   1.000
_cell.length_c   1.000
_cell.angle_alpha   90.00
_cell.angle_beta   90.00
_cell.angle_gamma   90.00
#
_symmetry.space_group_name_H-M   'P 1'
#
loop_
_entity.id
_entity.type
_entity.pdbx_description
1 polymer ?
#
loop_
_entity_poly.entity_id
_entity_poly.type
_entity_poly.pdbx_seq_one_letter_code
_entity_poly.pdbx_strand_id
1 'polypeptide(L)' 'MLTSVWKSLLNFWQSEMKILLADPDELQVRQKIDRHGNIYWQAYDPVTGKSFSSGSEVDISMWIEQLYRH' A
#
# COMPACT_ATOMS: atom_id res chain seq x y z
N MET A 1 7.07 -19.24 -23.39
CA MET A 1 8.08 -18.84 -22.38
C MET A 1 8.29 -17.32 -22.38
N LEU A 2 8.75 -16.70 -23.47
CA LEU A 2 8.99 -15.23 -23.56
C LEU A 2 7.77 -14.37 -23.17
N THR A 3 6.56 -14.78 -23.52
CA THR A 3 5.34 -13.98 -23.28
C THR A 3 4.94 -13.85 -21.80
N SER A 4 5.34 -14.80 -20.95
CA SER A 4 4.99 -14.79 -19.52
C SER A 4 5.86 -13.79 -18.75
N VAL A 5 7.16 -13.76 -19.01
CA VAL A 5 8.10 -12.83 -18.38
C VAL A 5 7.79 -11.39 -18.78
N TRP A 6 7.50 -11.15 -20.06
CA TRP A 6 7.06 -9.83 -20.55
C TRP A 6 5.76 -9.37 -19.90
N LYS A 7 4.77 -10.25 -19.72
CA LYS A 7 3.54 -9.92 -18.99
C LYS A 7 3.81 -9.58 -17.53
N SER A 8 4.66 -10.34 -16.85
CA SER A 8 5.03 -10.06 -15.45
C SER A 8 5.74 -8.71 -15.30
N LEU A 9 6.67 -8.38 -16.21
CA LEU A 9 7.36 -7.10 -16.24
C LEU A 9 6.41 -5.93 -16.52
N LEU A 10 5.49 -6.09 -17.47
CA LEU A 10 4.49 -5.08 -17.78
C LEU A 10 3.53 -4.83 -16.61
N ASN A 11 3.08 -5.90 -15.94
CA ASN A 11 2.21 -5.78 -14.78
C ASN A 11 2.91 -5.10 -13.60
N PHE A 12 4.19 -5.41 -13.38
CA PHE A 12 5.02 -4.74 -12.38
C PHE A 12 5.18 -3.26 -12.72
N TRP A 13 5.59 -2.92 -13.95
CA TRP A 13 5.72 -1.53 -14.41
C TRP A 13 4.41 -0.74 -14.33
N GLN A 14 3.27 -1.35 -14.66
CA GLN A 14 1.96 -0.71 -14.55
C GLN A 14 1.56 -0.47 -13.09
N SER A 15 1.88 -1.40 -12.19
CA SER A 15 1.65 -1.24 -10.75
C SER A 15 2.47 -0.08 -10.19
N GLU A 16 3.74 0.00 -10.56
CA GLU A 16 4.64 1.08 -10.13
C GLU A 16 4.19 2.44 -10.70
N MET A 17 3.80 2.50 -11.97
CA MET A 17 3.30 3.74 -12.58
C MET A 17 1.98 4.22 -11.96
N LYS A 18 1.08 3.31 -11.57
CA LYS A 18 -0.13 3.69 -10.82
C LYS A 18 0.19 4.29 -9.46
N ILE A 19 1.25 3.83 -8.80
CA ILE A 19 1.71 4.39 -7.52
C ILE A 19 2.37 5.76 -7.75
N LEU A 20 3.14 5.92 -8.82
CA LEU A 20 3.82 7.18 -9.15
C LEU A 20 2.87 8.28 -9.67
N LEU A 21 1.78 7.89 -10.33
CA LEU A 21 0.74 8.78 -10.83
C LEU A 21 -0.41 8.99 -9.84
N ALA A 22 -0.46 8.21 -8.76
CA ALA A 22 -1.30 8.54 -7.62
C ALA A 22 -0.82 9.88 -7.06
N ASP A 23 -1.76 10.67 -6.51
CA ASP A 23 -1.40 11.92 -5.88
C ASP A 23 -0.31 11.63 -4.84
N PRO A 24 0.90 12.24 -4.96
CA PRO A 24 2.01 11.92 -4.07
C PRO A 24 1.70 12.23 -2.61
N ASP A 25 0.67 13.04 -2.35
CA ASP A 25 0.19 13.39 -1.01
C ASP A 25 -0.97 12.48 -0.52
N GLU A 26 -1.45 11.56 -1.36
CA GLU A 26 -2.53 10.63 -0.98
C GLU A 26 -2.02 9.54 -0.05
N LEU A 27 -2.76 9.33 1.04
CA LEU A 27 -2.49 8.29 2.01
C LEU A 27 -2.61 6.90 1.37
N GLN A 28 -1.56 6.12 1.48
CA GLN A 28 -1.45 4.82 0.83
C GLN A 28 -1.80 3.69 1.79
N VAL A 29 -2.83 2.91 1.48
CA VAL A 29 -3.18 1.69 2.22
C VAL A 29 -2.96 0.46 1.33
N ARG A 30 -2.16 -0.50 1.81
CA ARG A 30 -1.84 -1.74 1.08
C ARG A 30 -2.06 -2.95 1.97
N GLN A 31 -2.71 -3.97 1.42
CA GLN A 31 -2.73 -5.30 2.01
C GLN A 31 -1.47 -6.06 1.59
N LYS A 32 -0.83 -6.74 2.55
CA LYS A 32 0.39 -7.51 2.37
C LYS A 32 0.23 -8.89 3.00
N ILE A 33 1.06 -9.82 2.53
CA ILE A 33 1.18 -11.17 3.06
C ILE A 33 2.60 -11.29 3.62
N ASP A 34 2.73 -11.71 4.87
CA ASP A 34 4.03 -11.95 5.48
C ASP A 34 4.67 -13.27 5.01
N ARG A 35 5.89 -13.56 5.46
CA ARG A 35 6.59 -14.82 5.14
C ARG A 35 5.92 -16.08 5.67
N HIS A 36 4.96 -15.95 6.58
CA HIS A 36 4.20 -17.03 7.19
C HIS A 36 2.81 -17.20 6.55
N GLY A 37 2.45 -16.37 5.57
CA GLY A 37 1.15 -16.39 4.91
C GLY A 37 0.08 -15.57 5.64
N ASN A 38 0.43 -14.83 6.69
CA ASN A 38 -0.52 -13.98 7.39
C ASN A 38 -0.79 -12.70 6.60
N ILE A 39 -2.07 -12.35 6.48
CA ILE A 39 -2.49 -11.10 5.87
C ILE A 39 -2.38 -9.99 6.91
N TYR A 40 -1.78 -8.87 6.52
CA TYR A 40 -1.76 -7.64 7.29
C TYR A 40 -1.93 -6.44 6.37
N TRP A 41 -2.31 -5.32 6.96
CA TRP A 41 -2.48 -4.05 6.29
C TRP A 41 -1.36 -3.11 6.71
N GLN A 42 -0.93 -2.28 5.76
CA GLN A 42 0.02 -1.21 6.00
C GLN A 42 -0.54 0.09 5.44
N ALA A 43 -0.60 1.11 6.27
CA ALA A 43 -0.93 2.47 5.90
C ALA A 43 0.30 3.37 6.00
N TYR A 44 0.45 4.29 5.05
CA TYR A 44 1.55 5.23 4.95
C TYR A 44 1.01 6.58 4.50
N ASP A 45 1.26 7.61 5.31
CA ASP A 45 0.99 8.99 4.98
C ASP A 45 2.29 9.63 4.44
N PRO A 46 2.37 9.93 3.13
CA PRO A 46 3.55 10.55 2.53
C PRO A 46 3.76 12.00 2.97
N VAL A 47 2.72 12.72 3.38
CA VAL A 47 2.79 14.13 3.78
C VAL A 47 3.49 14.27 5.13
N THR A 48 3.15 13.40 6.09
CA THR A 48 3.76 13.42 7.43
C THR A 48 4.89 12.41 7.61
N GLY A 49 5.07 11.49 6.66
CA GLY A 49 6.01 10.36 6.74
C GLY A 49 5.61 9.29 7.75
N LYS A 50 4.41 9.37 8.34
CA LYS A 50 3.93 8.40 9.33
C LYS A 50 3.50 7.10 8.66
N SER A 51 3.74 5.98 9.33
CA SER A 51 3.25 4.67 8.88
C SER A 51 2.70 3.86 10.04
N PHE A 52 1.80 2.94 9.73
CA PHE A 52 1.21 2.01 10.67
C PHE A 52 0.86 0.70 9.99
N SER A 53 1.01 -0.41 10.71
CA SER A 53 0.67 -1.74 10.22
C SER A 53 -0.16 -2.49 11.26
N SER A 54 -1.23 -3.13 10.83
CA SER A 54 -2.07 -4.00 11.68
C SER A 54 -2.65 -5.15 10.88
N GLY A 55 -2.97 -6.25 11.56
CA GLY A 55 -3.79 -7.33 10.99
C GLY A 55 -5.27 -6.97 10.84
N SER A 56 -5.70 -5.84 11.42
CA SER A 56 -7.09 -5.37 11.45
C SER A 56 -7.26 -4.13 10.57
N GLU A 57 -8.22 -4.19 9.66
CA GLU A 57 -8.66 -3.03 8.87
C GLU A 57 -9.21 -1.92 9.77
N VAL A 58 -9.89 -2.29 10.86
CA VAL A 58 -10.45 -1.33 11.83
C VAL A 58 -9.33 -0.52 12.49
N ASP A 59 -8.20 -1.14 12.82
CA ASP A 59 -7.06 -0.43 13.42
C ASP A 59 -6.44 0.57 12.43
N ILE A 60 -6.39 0.21 11.15
CA ILE A 60 -5.92 1.10 10.09
C ILE A 60 -6.84 2.30 9.95
N SER A 61 -8.15 2.09 9.90
CA SER A 61 -9.14 3.17 9.83
C SER A 61 -9.06 4.11 11.04
N MET A 62 -8.96 3.56 12.26
CA MET A 62 -8.79 4.38 13.47
C MET A 62 -7.51 5.21 13.44
N TRP A 63 -6.41 4.64 12.95
CA TRP A 63 -5.14 5.37 12.80
C TRP A 63 -5.27 6.52 11.79
N ILE A 64 -5.92 6.29 10.64
CA ILE A 64 -6.21 7.33 9.64
C ILE A 64 -7.07 8.44 10.27
N GLU A 65 -8.15 8.08 10.97
CA GLU A 65 -9.00 9.05 11.65
C GLU A 65 -8.25 9.87 12.70
N GLN A 66 -7.28 9.27 13.40
CA GLN A 66 -6.45 9.97 14.36
C GLN A 66 -5.49 10.93 13.67
N LEU A 67 -4.98 10.58 12.49
CA LEU A 67 -4.09 11.40 11.67
C LEU A 67 -4.75 12.69 11.19
N TYR A 68 -6.02 12.62 10.78
CA TYR A 68 -6.77 13.75 10.22
C TYR A 68 -7.70 14.44 11.23
N ARG A 69 -7.58 14.14 12.54
CA ARG A 69 -8.46 14.70 13.58
C ARG A 69 -8.11 16.15 13.99
N HIS A 70 -7.36 16.90 13.18
CA HIS A 70 -6.90 18.25 13.47
C HIS A 70 -7.24 19.24 12.36
#